data_AF-A0A519JWE1-F1
#
_entry.id   AF-A0A519JWE1-F1
#
_cell.length_a   1.000
_cell.length_b   1.000
_cell.length_c   1.000
_cell.angle_alpha   90.00
_cell.angle_beta   90.00
_cell.angle_gamma   90.00
#
_symmetry.space_group_name_H-M   'P 1'
#
loop_
_entity.id
_entity.type
_entity.pdbx_description
1 polymer ?
#
loop_
_entity_poly.entity_id
_entity_poly.type
_entity_poly.pdbx_seq_one_letter_code
_entity_poly.pdbx_strand_id
1 'polypeptide(L)'
;MRPSARLLVSACAAALLFGSAPALAQVGTPALPVALAPIPTPRDAPYPGVIGIELDATDIDRRIVSVKQTIPVTAPGPLVLLYPEWIPGNHGPVGPVDDIADLQITANGQPLRWVRNTVQTTAFQVEVPAGVSSLEVTFKWLTPIDGSQGRVVITDEMLNIQWEKALLYPAGYY
;
A
#
# COMPACT_ATOMS: atom_id res chain seq x y z
N MET A 1 15.08 20.35 82.15
CA MET A 1 14.30 19.36 81.38
C MET A 1 15.22 18.72 80.35
N ARG A 2 15.18 17.39 80.27
CA ARG A 2 15.93 16.51 79.36
C ARG A 2 15.64 16.84 77.86
N PRO A 3 16.39 16.30 76.87
CA PRO A 3 17.86 16.19 76.77
C PRO A 3 18.38 16.32 75.29
N SER A 4 19.69 16.11 75.11
CA SER A 4 20.33 15.40 73.95
C SER A 4 20.27 16.03 72.55
N ALA A 5 21.23 15.93 71.63
CA ALA A 5 22.51 15.21 71.48
C ALA A 5 23.27 15.96 70.35
N ARG A 6 24.59 16.20 70.42
CA ARG A 6 25.70 15.31 69.99
C ARG A 6 25.45 14.67 68.62
N LEU A 7 26.36 14.52 67.66
CA LEU A 7 27.74 14.90 67.36
C LEU A 7 27.98 14.27 65.95
N LEU A 8 28.92 14.83 65.19
CA LEU A 8 29.83 14.13 64.24
C LEU A 8 29.31 13.59 62.89
N VAL A 9 29.99 14.10 61.84
CA VAL A 9 30.78 13.35 60.82
C VAL A 9 30.04 12.31 59.99
N SER A 10 30.06 12.46 58.66
CA SER A 10 30.86 11.55 57.81
C SER A 10 30.76 11.94 56.34
N ALA A 11 31.92 12.04 55.70
CA ALA A 11 32.07 12.06 54.26
C ALA A 11 31.70 10.68 53.69
N CYS A 12 30.82 10.66 52.69
CA CYS A 12 30.68 9.52 51.79
C CYS A 12 30.44 10.04 50.37
N ALA A 13 31.54 10.39 49.69
CA ALA A 13 31.61 10.33 48.24
C ALA A 13 31.59 8.84 47.86
N ALA A 14 30.44 8.32 47.46
CA ALA A 14 30.30 6.94 47.01
C ALA A 14 29.49 6.91 45.71
N ALA A 15 30.22 6.70 44.61
CA ALA A 15 29.81 5.97 43.43
C ALA A 15 28.48 6.36 42.75
N LEU A 16 28.51 7.47 42.00
CA LEU A 16 27.67 7.60 40.79
C LEU A 16 28.35 6.84 39.64
N LEU A 17 28.37 5.52 39.74
CA LEU A 17 28.60 4.61 38.61
C LEU A 17 27.32 3.80 38.40
N PHE A 18 26.21 4.49 38.16
CA PHE A 18 25.08 3.83 37.51
C PHE A 18 25.46 3.68 36.05
N GLY A 19 25.86 2.47 35.70
CA GLY A 19 26.21 2.07 34.35
C GLY A 19 25.17 2.57 33.37
N SER A 20 25.62 3.36 32.41
CA SER A 20 25.01 3.47 31.10
C SER A 20 25.04 2.08 30.48
N ALA A 21 24.06 1.24 30.83
CA ALA A 21 23.73 0.11 29.99
C ALA A 21 23.48 0.71 28.59
N PRO A 22 24.18 0.25 27.54
CA PRO A 22 23.80 0.64 26.20
C PRO A 22 22.34 0.23 26.07
N ALA A 23 21.46 1.20 25.87
CA ALA A 23 20.12 0.90 25.40
C ALA A 23 20.34 0.09 24.14
N LEU A 24 20.11 -1.22 24.20
CA LEU A 24 20.00 -2.04 23.01
C LEU A 24 18.92 -1.35 22.20
N ALA A 25 19.31 -0.72 21.09
CA ALA A 25 18.37 -0.17 20.14
C ALA A 25 17.38 -1.30 19.86
N GLN A 26 16.14 -1.12 20.30
CA GLN A 26 15.08 -2.07 20.03
C GLN A 26 14.95 -2.07 18.51
N VAL A 27 15.59 -3.05 17.86
CA VAL A 27 15.42 -3.30 16.43
C VAL A 27 13.96 -3.72 16.34
N GLY A 28 13.10 -2.73 16.08
CA GLY A 28 11.67 -2.95 15.98
C GLY A 28 11.44 -4.08 14.99
N THR A 29 10.46 -4.94 15.28
CA THR A 29 9.93 -5.86 14.27
C THR A 29 9.65 -5.06 13.01
N PRO A 30 10.21 -5.46 11.85
CA PRO A 30 10.01 -4.70 10.63
C PRO A 30 8.51 -4.59 10.35
N ALA A 31 8.06 -3.39 10.01
CA ALA A 31 6.64 -3.06 9.81
C ALA A 31 5.99 -3.90 8.68
N LEU A 32 6.82 -4.46 7.79
CA LEU A 32 6.41 -5.35 6.72
C LEU A 32 7.19 -6.67 6.79
N PRO A 33 6.58 -7.78 6.33
CA PRO A 33 7.21 -9.09 6.27
C PRO A 33 8.25 -9.23 5.15
N VAL A 34 8.38 -8.22 4.29
CA VAL A 34 9.31 -8.16 3.16
C VAL A 34 9.90 -6.75 3.08
N ALA A 35 11.13 -6.64 2.57
CA ALA A 35 11.71 -5.35 2.27
C ALA A 35 11.01 -4.73 1.05
N LEU A 36 10.78 -3.42 1.11
CA LEU A 36 10.23 -2.68 -0.02
C LEU A 36 11.25 -2.56 -1.14
N ALA A 37 10.87 -3.01 -2.33
CA ALA A 37 11.64 -2.80 -3.55
C ALA A 37 11.57 -1.30 -3.93
N PRO A 38 12.65 -0.74 -4.49
CA PRO A 38 12.60 0.60 -5.07
C PRO A 38 11.55 0.66 -6.18
N ILE A 39 10.75 1.73 -6.19
CA ILE A 39 9.81 1.98 -7.28
C ILE A 39 10.62 2.41 -8.51
N PRO A 40 10.53 1.71 -9.65
CA PRO A 40 11.28 2.07 -10.85
C PRO A 40 10.90 3.47 -11.34
N THR A 41 11.90 4.27 -11.72
CA THR A 41 11.66 5.56 -12.38
C THR A 41 10.91 5.34 -13.70
N PRO A 42 9.82 6.07 -13.96
CA PRO A 42 9.11 6.01 -15.23
C PRO A 42 10.00 6.34 -16.45
N ARG A 43 9.75 5.66 -17.57
CA ARG A 43 10.47 5.85 -18.86
C ARG A 43 9.51 5.82 -20.05
N ASP A 44 9.91 6.46 -21.15
CA ASP A 44 9.18 6.48 -22.42
C ASP A 44 9.39 5.15 -23.14
N ALA A 45 8.64 4.15 -22.72
CA ALA A 45 8.64 2.86 -23.37
C ALA A 45 7.25 2.25 -23.23
N PRO A 46 6.74 1.55 -24.26
CA PRO A 46 5.51 0.80 -24.09
C PRO A 46 5.71 -0.31 -23.05
N TYR A 47 4.68 -0.55 -22.25
CA TYR A 47 4.63 -1.75 -21.43
C TYR A 47 4.61 -3.00 -22.32
N PRO A 48 5.38 -4.06 -22.01
CA PRO A 48 5.39 -5.27 -22.80
C PRO A 48 4.07 -6.05 -22.66
N GLY A 49 3.21 -5.94 -23.67
CA GLY A 49 1.94 -6.65 -23.76
C GLY A 49 0.73 -5.76 -23.50
N VAL A 50 -0.45 -6.37 -23.40
CA VAL A 50 -1.72 -5.67 -23.17
C VAL A 50 -2.24 -6.03 -21.79
N ILE A 51 -2.57 -5.02 -20.99
CA ILE A 51 -3.27 -5.20 -19.73
C ILE A 51 -4.75 -5.37 -20.05
N GLY A 52 -5.30 -6.56 -19.77
CA GLY A 52 -6.73 -6.83 -19.88
C GLY A 52 -7.46 -6.31 -18.64
N ILE A 53 -8.65 -5.73 -18.82
CA ILE A 53 -9.52 -5.26 -17.73
C ILE A 53 -10.94 -5.74 -18.02
N GLU A 54 -11.51 -6.45 -17.06
CA GLU A 54 -12.90 -6.87 -17.01
C GLU A 54 -13.57 -6.21 -15.80
N LEU A 55 -14.73 -5.60 -16.01
CA LEU A 55 -15.48 -4.90 -14.98
C LEU A 55 -16.89 -5.50 -14.86
N ASP A 56 -17.31 -5.78 -13.64
CA ASP A 56 -18.68 -6.08 -13.28
C ASP A 56 -19.22 -4.95 -12.38
N ALA A 57 -20.15 -4.18 -12.92
CA ALA A 57 -20.82 -3.06 -12.25
C ALA A 57 -22.30 -3.38 -11.92
N THR A 58 -22.66 -4.66 -11.79
CA THR A 58 -24.04 -5.09 -11.52
C THR A 58 -24.48 -4.91 -10.06
N ASP A 59 -23.54 -4.68 -9.13
CA ASP A 59 -23.80 -4.39 -7.72
C ASP A 59 -24.21 -2.92 -7.50
N ILE A 60 -25.34 -2.54 -8.10
CA ILE A 60 -25.84 -1.16 -8.10
C ILE A 60 -26.34 -0.70 -6.73
N ASP A 61 -26.87 -1.61 -5.92
CA ASP A 61 -27.40 -1.30 -4.57
C ASP A 61 -26.30 -0.77 -3.65
N ARG A 62 -25.09 -1.35 -3.75
CA ARG A 62 -23.91 -0.92 -2.99
C ARG A 62 -22.97 -0.02 -3.78
N ARG A 63 -23.21 0.11 -5.10
CA ARG A 63 -22.39 0.84 -6.07
C ARG A 63 -20.92 0.39 -6.05
N ILE A 64 -20.72 -0.92 -6.10
CA ILE A 64 -19.39 -1.53 -6.13
C ILE A 64 -19.11 -2.02 -7.55
N VAL A 65 -17.93 -1.70 -8.06
CA VAL A 65 -17.42 -2.30 -9.30
C VAL A 65 -16.42 -3.39 -8.93
N SER A 66 -16.69 -4.63 -9.33
CA SER A 66 -15.71 -5.72 -9.24
C SER A 66 -14.80 -5.67 -10.46
N VAL A 67 -13.49 -5.66 -10.23
CA VAL A 67 -12.46 -5.56 -11.26
C VAL A 67 -11.68 -6.85 -11.32
N LYS A 68 -11.44 -7.34 -12.53
CA LYS A 68 -10.45 -8.37 -12.84
C LYS A 68 -9.50 -7.84 -13.90
N GLN A 69 -8.21 -7.82 -13.60
CA GLN A 69 -7.15 -7.44 -14.53
C GLN A 69 -6.23 -8.62 -14.83
N THR A 70 -5.84 -8.75 -16.10
CA THR A 70 -4.74 -9.63 -16.51
C THR A 70 -3.55 -8.76 -16.88
N ILE A 71 -2.47 -8.85 -16.12
CA ILE A 71 -1.26 -8.05 -16.31
C ILE A 71 -0.13 -8.97 -16.80
N PRO A 72 0.34 -8.85 -18.06
CA PRO A 72 1.51 -9.58 -18.53
C PRO A 72 2.73 -9.26 -17.67
N VAL A 73 3.60 -10.22 -17.39
CA VAL A 73 4.87 -9.98 -16.67
C VAL A 73 6.03 -10.60 -17.43
N THR A 74 7.17 -9.91 -17.44
CA THR A 74 8.33 -10.27 -18.28
C THR A 74 9.49 -10.87 -17.52
N ALA A 75 9.50 -10.74 -16.19
CA ALA A 75 10.57 -11.23 -15.34
C ALA A 75 10.02 -11.67 -13.97
N PRO A 76 10.66 -12.68 -13.34
CA PRO A 76 10.41 -12.97 -11.93
C PRO A 76 11.00 -11.88 -11.03
N GLY A 77 10.59 -11.89 -9.76
CA GLY A 77 11.06 -10.94 -8.75
C GLY A 77 9.98 -9.95 -8.32
N PRO A 78 10.35 -8.92 -7.55
CA PRO A 78 9.41 -7.92 -7.07
C PRO A 78 8.87 -7.07 -8.23
N LEU A 79 7.55 -7.07 -8.37
CA LEU A 79 6.81 -6.15 -9.23
C LEU A 79 6.05 -5.15 -8.36
N VAL A 80 6.16 -3.87 -8.70
CA VAL A 80 5.36 -2.82 -8.08
C VAL A 80 4.20 -2.46 -9.02
N LEU A 81 2.99 -2.62 -8.54
CA LEU A 81 1.76 -2.10 -9.15
C LEU A 81 1.38 -0.78 -8.48
N LEU A 82 1.01 0.22 -9.26
CA LEU A 82 0.57 1.53 -8.81
C LEU A 82 -0.93 1.66 -9.03
N TYR A 83 -1.59 2.29 -8.07
CA TYR A 83 -2.88 2.91 -8.29
C TYR A 83 -2.69 4.37 -8.74
N PRO A 84 -3.46 4.88 -9.71
CA PRO A 84 -3.28 6.25 -10.20
C PRO A 84 -3.42 7.28 -9.08
N GLU A 85 -2.34 8.01 -8.82
CA GLU A 85 -2.30 9.07 -7.81
C GLU A 85 -2.66 10.44 -8.41
N TRP A 86 -2.19 10.70 -9.63
CA TRP A 86 -2.46 11.93 -10.38
C TRP A 86 -3.54 11.66 -11.43
N ILE A 87 -4.68 12.32 -11.26
CA ILE A 87 -5.84 12.14 -12.14
C ILE A 87 -5.95 13.34 -13.08
N PRO A 88 -6.10 13.12 -14.40
CA PRO A 88 -6.31 14.22 -15.35
C PRO A 88 -7.45 15.14 -14.92
N GLY A 89 -7.17 16.45 -14.87
CA GLY A 89 -8.11 17.47 -14.40
C GLY A 89 -8.04 17.80 -12.90
N ASN A 90 -7.36 16.97 -12.09
CA ASN A 90 -7.17 17.26 -10.67
C ASN A 90 -5.86 18.07 -10.45
N HIS A 91 -5.87 18.94 -9.45
CA HIS A 91 -4.72 19.82 -9.11
C HIS A 91 -3.85 19.27 -7.97
N GLY A 92 -3.82 17.95 -7.78
CA GLY A 92 -3.05 17.32 -6.71
C GLY A 92 -3.04 15.78 -6.79
N PRO A 93 -2.22 15.14 -5.95
CA PRO A 93 -2.10 13.69 -5.83
C PRO A 93 -3.28 13.11 -5.04
N VAL A 94 -4.48 13.15 -5.62
CA VAL A 94 -5.75 12.87 -4.93
C VAL A 94 -6.45 11.61 -5.45
N GLY A 95 -5.69 10.69 -6.06
CA GLY A 95 -6.19 9.37 -6.40
C GLY A 95 -6.72 8.62 -5.17
N PRO A 96 -7.98 8.16 -5.15
CA PRO A 96 -8.62 7.61 -3.96
C PRO A 96 -8.29 6.12 -3.79
N VAL A 97 -7.04 5.82 -3.41
CA VAL A 97 -6.58 4.44 -3.20
C VAL A 97 -7.30 3.76 -2.03
N ASP A 98 -7.88 4.55 -1.12
CA ASP A 98 -8.76 4.10 -0.04
C ASP A 98 -10.10 3.54 -0.52
N ASP A 99 -10.49 3.80 -1.77
CA ASP A 99 -11.69 3.21 -2.39
C ASP A 99 -11.43 1.79 -2.94
N ILE A 100 -10.20 1.27 -2.86
CA ILE A 100 -9.91 -0.12 -3.24
C ILE A 100 -10.12 -1.06 -2.04
N ALA A 101 -10.88 -2.13 -2.29
CA ALA A 101 -11.08 -3.22 -1.34
C ALA A 101 -10.83 -4.59 -1.98
N ASP A 102 -10.66 -5.62 -1.14
CA ASP A 102 -10.62 -7.03 -1.58
C ASP A 102 -9.55 -7.32 -2.65
N LEU A 103 -8.38 -6.66 -2.55
CA LEU A 103 -7.27 -6.88 -3.48
C LEU A 103 -6.69 -8.28 -3.32
N GLN A 104 -6.77 -9.06 -4.39
CA GLN A 104 -6.17 -10.38 -4.51
C GLN A 104 -5.30 -10.41 -5.77
N ILE A 105 -4.13 -11.03 -5.65
CA ILE A 105 -3.22 -11.20 -6.78
C ILE A 105 -2.91 -12.68 -6.87
N THR A 106 -3.10 -13.27 -8.04
CA THR A 106 -2.81 -14.67 -8.31
C THR A 106 -1.98 -14.83 -9.57
N ALA A 107 -1.31 -15.96 -9.68
CA ALA A 107 -0.68 -16.41 -10.92
C ALA A 107 -0.88 -17.91 -11.06
N ASN A 108 -1.27 -18.37 -12.25
CA ASN A 108 -1.56 -19.78 -12.51
C ASN A 108 -2.55 -20.39 -11.48
N GLY A 109 -3.53 -19.60 -11.04
CA GLY A 109 -4.54 -19.98 -10.04
C GLY A 109 -4.04 -20.05 -8.59
N GLN A 110 -2.77 -19.69 -8.33
CA GLN A 110 -2.19 -19.68 -6.98
C GLN A 110 -2.13 -18.26 -6.42
N PRO A 111 -2.54 -18.03 -5.16
CA PRO A 111 -2.46 -16.72 -4.54
C PRO A 111 -1.00 -16.30 -4.33
N LEU A 112 -0.71 -15.06 -4.68
CA LEU A 112 0.59 -14.44 -4.47
C LEU A 112 0.54 -13.53 -3.25
N ARG A 113 1.60 -13.56 -2.45
CA ARG A 113 1.76 -12.62 -1.35
C ARG A 113 2.09 -11.24 -1.91
N TRP A 114 1.38 -10.23 -1.43
CA TRP A 114 1.66 -8.84 -1.73
C TRP A 114 1.69 -8.00 -0.45
N VAL A 115 2.32 -6.83 -0.52
CA VAL A 115 2.29 -5.81 0.54
C VAL A 115 2.01 -4.44 -0.05
N ARG A 116 1.30 -3.60 0.70
CA ARG A 116 1.15 -2.18 0.38
C ARG A 116 2.38 -1.42 0.88
N ASN A 117 2.97 -0.58 0.03
CA ASN A 117 4.13 0.21 0.38
C ASN A 117 3.77 1.24 1.46
N THR A 118 4.58 1.33 2.52
CA THR A 118 4.31 2.19 3.68
C THR A 118 4.75 3.65 3.50
N VAL A 119 5.44 3.96 2.40
CA VAL A 119 5.89 5.31 2.06
C VAL A 119 5.09 5.85 0.88
N GLN A 120 5.08 5.13 -0.24
CA GLN A 120 4.21 5.41 -1.38
C GLN A 120 2.94 4.59 -1.25
N THR A 121 1.94 5.10 -0.55
CA THR A 121 0.74 4.32 -0.19
C THR A 121 -0.14 3.93 -1.39
N THR A 122 0.12 4.47 -2.58
CA THR A 122 -0.52 4.05 -3.83
C THR A 122 0.16 2.85 -4.50
N ALA A 123 1.27 2.34 -3.93
CA ALA A 123 2.05 1.24 -4.49
C ALA A 123 1.81 -0.09 -3.75
N PHE A 124 1.71 -1.17 -4.53
CA PHE A 124 1.52 -2.55 -4.10
C PHE A 124 2.65 -3.40 -4.66
N GLN A 125 3.44 -4.01 -3.80
CA GLN A 125 4.53 -4.89 -4.21
C GLN A 125 4.06 -6.34 -4.13
N VAL A 126 4.24 -7.07 -5.23
CA VAL A 126 3.98 -8.51 -5.33
C VAL A 126 5.25 -9.22 -5.79
N GLU A 127 5.49 -10.42 -5.26
CA GLU A 127 6.60 -11.27 -5.70
C GLU A 127 6.15 -12.15 -6.87
N VAL A 128 6.72 -11.95 -8.05
CA VAL A 128 6.42 -12.74 -9.25
C VAL A 128 7.29 -14.00 -9.28
N PRO A 129 6.71 -15.21 -9.22
CA PRO A 129 7.48 -16.45 -9.30
C PRO A 129 8.13 -16.67 -10.67
N ALA A 130 9.20 -17.47 -10.70
CA ALA A 130 9.80 -17.94 -11.95
C ALA A 130 8.78 -18.71 -12.81
N GLY A 131 8.80 -18.45 -14.12
CA GLY A 131 7.92 -19.11 -15.10
C GLY A 131 6.50 -18.54 -15.18
N VAL A 132 6.15 -17.54 -14.36
CA VAL A 132 4.88 -16.80 -14.50
C VAL A 132 4.99 -15.78 -15.63
N SER A 133 4.00 -15.78 -16.52
CA SER A 133 3.91 -14.86 -17.68
C SER A 133 2.79 -13.82 -17.54
N SER A 134 1.87 -14.01 -16.59
CA SER A 134 0.81 -13.04 -16.29
C SER A 134 0.35 -13.15 -14.84
N LEU A 135 -0.09 -12.03 -14.29
CA LEU A 135 -0.81 -11.94 -13.03
C LEU A 135 -2.30 -11.76 -13.32
N GLU A 136 -3.13 -12.42 -12.53
CA GLU A 136 -4.54 -12.08 -12.40
C GLU A 136 -4.71 -11.27 -11.11
N VAL A 137 -5.16 -10.03 -11.26
CA VAL A 137 -5.38 -9.08 -10.16
C VAL A 137 -6.87 -8.82 -10.05
N THR A 138 -7.47 -9.11 -8.91
CA THR A 138 -8.88 -8.79 -8.65
C THR A 138 -8.99 -7.84 -7.47
N PHE A 139 -9.94 -6.92 -7.55
CA PHE A 139 -10.27 -6.02 -6.46
C PHE A 139 -11.66 -5.42 -6.67
N LYS A 140 -12.14 -4.70 -5.66
CA LYS A 140 -13.36 -3.92 -5.71
C LYS A 140 -13.01 -2.44 -5.69
N TRP A 141 -13.64 -1.68 -6.57
CA TRP A 141 -13.70 -0.23 -6.46
C TRP A 141 -15.03 0.15 -5.79
N LEU A 142 -14.91 0.74 -4.60
CA LEU A 142 -16.02 1.28 -3.81
C LEU A 142 -16.34 2.67 -4.36
N THR A 143 -17.36 2.78 -5.23
CA THR A 143 -17.62 4.06 -5.89
C THR A 143 -18.31 5.06 -4.95
N PRO A 144 -18.17 6.38 -5.19
CA PRO A 144 -18.86 7.40 -4.39
C PRO A 144 -20.39 7.21 -4.37
N ILE A 145 -20.98 7.17 -3.16
CA ILE A 145 -22.43 7.08 -2.98
C ILE A 145 -23.11 8.46 -2.89
N ASP A 146 -22.35 9.51 -2.59
CA ASP A 146 -22.80 10.89 -2.60
C ASP A 146 -21.71 11.88 -3.06
N GLY A 147 -22.09 13.13 -3.30
CA GLY A 147 -21.22 14.17 -3.84
C GLY A 147 -20.05 14.61 -2.94
N SER A 148 -20.11 14.35 -1.63
CA SER A 148 -19.02 14.67 -0.69
C SER A 148 -17.84 13.71 -0.81
N GLN A 149 -18.10 12.50 -1.33
CA GLN A 149 -17.09 11.47 -1.60
C GLN A 149 -16.52 11.58 -3.02
N GLY A 150 -17.15 12.37 -3.89
CA GLY A 150 -16.75 12.58 -5.27
C GLY A 150 -17.91 12.41 -6.24
N ARG A 151 -17.59 12.21 -7.51
CA ARG A 151 -18.60 12.03 -8.55
C ARG A 151 -19.31 10.68 -8.36
N VAL A 152 -20.63 10.70 -8.22
CA VAL A 152 -21.46 9.51 -8.31
C VAL A 152 -21.42 8.99 -9.76
N VAL A 153 -20.97 7.75 -9.92
CA VAL A 153 -20.75 7.11 -11.23
C VAL A 153 -21.74 5.99 -11.55
N ILE A 154 -22.51 5.53 -10.55
CA ILE A 154 -23.53 4.49 -10.67
C ILE A 154 -24.84 5.04 -10.11
N THR A 155 -25.90 4.96 -10.91
CA THR A 155 -27.31 5.12 -10.50
C THR A 155 -28.13 3.96 -11.03
N ASP A 156 -29.43 3.91 -10.72
CA ASP A 156 -30.33 2.87 -11.20
C ASP A 156 -30.50 2.89 -12.73
N GLU A 157 -30.30 4.06 -13.35
CA GLU A 157 -30.54 4.29 -14.79
C GLU A 157 -29.26 4.50 -15.61
N MET A 158 -28.13 4.84 -14.98
CA MET A 158 -26.93 5.26 -15.72
C MET A 158 -25.62 4.83 -15.06
N LEU A 159 -24.69 4.43 -15.93
CA LEU A 159 -23.30 4.15 -15.59
C LEU A 159 -22.37 5.17 -16.27
N ASN A 160 -21.48 5.78 -15.48
CA ASN A 160 -20.43 6.66 -15.95
C ASN A 160 -19.06 6.22 -15.41
N ILE A 161 -18.52 5.13 -15.95
CA ILE A 161 -17.25 4.56 -15.48
C ILE A 161 -16.10 5.55 -15.63
N GLN A 162 -15.31 5.66 -14.55
CA GLN A 162 -13.99 6.29 -14.52
C GLN A 162 -12.93 5.20 -14.54
N TRP A 163 -12.48 4.83 -15.73
CA TRP A 163 -11.56 3.71 -15.95
C TRP A 163 -10.26 3.84 -15.15
N GLU A 164 -9.79 5.07 -14.96
CA GLU A 164 -8.60 5.40 -14.17
C GLU A 164 -8.70 5.01 -12.69
N LYS A 165 -9.91 4.77 -12.16
CA LYS A 165 -10.13 4.29 -10.78
C LYS A 165 -10.32 2.78 -10.70
N ALA A 166 -10.43 2.11 -11.85
CA ALA A 166 -10.70 0.69 -11.96
C ALA A 166 -9.47 -0.09 -12.48
N LEU A 167 -8.26 0.39 -12.19
CA LEU A 167 -7.03 -0.28 -12.59
C LEU A 167 -5.87 -0.10 -11.59
N LEU A 168 -5.02 -1.11 -11.54
CA LEU A 168 -3.63 -1.05 -11.11
C LEU A 168 -2.73 -1.25 -12.33
N TYR A 169 -1.56 -0.60 -12.34
CA TYR A 169 -0.62 -0.67 -13.47
C TYR A 169 0.83 -0.82 -13.01
N PRO A 170 1.68 -1.51 -13.78
CA PRO A 170 3.10 -1.67 -13.45
C PRO A 170 3.84 -0.34 -13.37
N ALA A 171 4.62 -0.14 -12.31
CA ALA A 171 5.53 1.00 -12.17
C ALA A 171 6.64 0.98 -13.23
N GLY A 172 7.20 2.16 -13.53
CA GLY A 172 8.35 2.30 -14.43
C GLY A 172 8.01 2.64 -15.88
N TYR A 173 6.79 3.12 -16.15
CA TYR A 173 6.29 3.46 -17.48
C TYR A 173 5.42 4.74 -17.38
N TYR A 174 5.40 5.57 -18.44
CA TYR A 174 4.45 6.67 -18.64
C TYR A 174 3.77 6.58 -20.00
#